data_AF-A0A957NRS9-F1
#
_entry.id   AF-A0A957NRS9-F1
#
_cell.length_a   1.000
_cell.length_b   1.000
_cell.length_c   1.000
_cell.angle_alpha   90.00
_cell.angle_beta   90.00
_cell.angle_gamma   90.00
#
_symmetry.space_group_name_H-M   'P 1'
#
loop_
_entity.id
_entity.type
_entity.pdbx_description
1 polymer ?
#
loop_
_entity_poly.entity_id
_entity_poly.type
_entity_poly.pdbx_seq_one_letter_code
_entity_poly.pdbx_strand_id
1 'polypeptide(L)' 'MKLTGPQIEALEAALMDAFRSRGGLARMVRIHLERNLNEITEGSDLSEVTFSLIDWAERTGLIGELIEGAYRANSDNA' A
#
# COMPACT_ATOMS: atom_id res chain seq x y z
N MET A 1 3.47 -8.39 11.46
CA MET A 1 4.36 -9.35 10.76
C MET A 1 5.60 -8.57 10.37
N LYS A 2 6.81 -9.13 10.52
CA LYS A 2 8.02 -8.48 10.02
C LYS A 2 8.36 -9.05 8.64
N LEU A 3 8.44 -8.19 7.64
CA LEU A 3 8.80 -8.55 6.28
C LEU A 3 10.32 -8.60 6.12
N THR A 4 10.78 -9.46 5.23
CA THR A 4 12.17 -9.45 4.76
C THR A 4 12.34 -8.41 3.64
N GLY A 5 13.58 -7.98 3.38
CA GLY A 5 13.87 -7.06 2.27
C GLY A 5 13.26 -7.49 0.93
N PRO A 6 13.43 -8.74 0.49
CA PRO A 6 12.80 -9.24 -0.73
C PRO A 6 11.26 -9.24 -0.71
N GLN A 7 10.64 -9.44 0.46
CA GLN A 7 9.18 -9.35 0.59
C GLN A 7 8.68 -7.92 0.46
N ILE A 8 9.44 -6.95 1.00
CA ILE A 8 9.13 -5.53 0.85
C ILE A 8 9.23 -5.13 -0.62
N GLU A 9 10.32 -5.51 -1.31
CA GLU A 9 10.53 -5.20 -2.73
C GLU A 9 9.41 -5.80 -3.61
N ALA A 10 9.04 -7.06 -3.37
CA ALA A 10 7.95 -7.70 -4.12
C ALA A 10 6.59 -7.03 -3.86
N LEU A 11 6.32 -6.64 -2.61
CA LEU A 11 5.08 -5.96 -2.24
C LEU A 11 5.01 -4.55 -2.82
N GLU A 12 6.11 -3.80 -2.78
CA GLU A 12 6.22 -2.47 -3.38
C GLU A 12 5.95 -2.54 -4.89
N ALA A 13 6.63 -3.44 -5.61
CA ALA A 13 6.44 -3.63 -7.03
C ALA A 13 4.99 -4.00 -7.38
N ALA A 14 4.37 -4.90 -6.61
CA ALA A 14 2.99 -5.31 -6.81
C ALA A 14 1.99 -4.15 -6.59
N LEU A 15 2.18 -3.35 -5.55
CA LEU A 15 1.34 -2.19 -5.26
C LEU A 15 1.50 -1.10 -6.32
N MET A 16 2.72 -0.84 -6.79
CA MET A 16 2.97 0.15 -7.84
C MET A 16 2.37 -0.27 -9.20
N ASP A 17 2.41 -1.56 -9.55
CA ASP A 17 1.80 -2.06 -10.77
C ASP A 17 0.26 -2.00 -10.71
N ALA A 18 -0.32 -2.43 -9.57
CA ALA A 18 -1.76 -2.38 -9.33
C ALA A 18 -2.29 -0.93 -9.26
N PHE A 19 -1.53 -0.01 -8.66
CA PHE A 19 -1.92 1.38 -8.45
C PHE A 19 -0.93 2.34 -9.10
N ARG A 20 -1.06 2.55 -10.41
CA ARG A 20 -0.19 3.40 -11.25
C ARG A 20 -0.19 4.90 -10.91
N SER A 21 -0.85 5.31 -9.82
CA SER A 21 -0.86 6.69 -9.35
C SER A 21 -1.08 6.76 -7.84
N ARG A 22 -0.54 7.81 -7.22
CA ARG A 22 -0.75 8.13 -5.80
C ARG A 22 -2.24 8.22 -5.44
N GLY A 23 -3.06 8.75 -6.35
CA GLY A 23 -4.52 8.84 -6.17
C GLY A 23 -5.19 7.47 -6.11
N GLY A 24 -4.77 6.52 -6.96
CA GLY A 24 -5.27 5.15 -6.92
C GLY A 24 -4.92 4.46 -5.60
N LEU A 25 -3.68 4.60 -5.15
CA LEU A 25 -3.23 4.05 -3.87
C LEU A 25 -3.98 4.69 -2.69
N ALA A 26 -4.15 6.02 -2.71
CA ALA A 26 -4.89 6.74 -1.68
C ALA A 26 -6.35 6.27 -1.56
N ARG A 27 -6.99 5.97 -2.70
CA ARG A 27 -8.35 5.42 -2.74
C ARG A 27 -8.40 4.04 -2.10
N MET A 28 -7.45 3.15 -2.41
CA MET A 28 -7.38 1.82 -1.81
C MET A 28 -7.20 1.91 -0.29
N VAL A 29 -6.26 2.73 0.18
CA VAL A 29 -6.03 2.95 1.62
C VAL A 29 -7.27 3.52 2.31
N ARG A 30 -7.98 4.45 1.66
CA ARG A 30 -9.20 5.03 2.23
C ARG A 30 -10.35 4.04 2.32
N ILE A 31 -10.55 3.22 1.30
CA ILE A 31 -11.68 2.29 1.22
C ILE A 31 -11.44 1.04 2.05
N HIS A 32 -10.24 0.45 1.97
CA HIS A 32 -9.97 -0.87 2.53
C HIS A 32 -9.26 -0.84 3.88
N LEU A 33 -8.48 0.21 4.17
CA LEU A 33 -7.77 0.34 5.45
C LEU A 33 -8.41 1.41 6.34
N GLU A 34 -9.44 2.11 5.84
CA GLU A 34 -10.12 3.21 6.55
C GLU A 34 -9.15 4.28 7.09
N ARG A 35 -8.07 4.57 6.36
CA ARG A 35 -7.05 5.58 6.70
C ARG A 35 -6.87 6.61 5.60
N ASN A 36 -6.22 7.71 5.93
CA ASN A 36 -5.82 8.71 4.95
C ASN A 36 -4.35 8.52 4.59
N LEU A 37 -4.04 8.35 3.30
CA LEU A 37 -2.65 8.22 2.85
C LEU A 37 -1.80 9.45 3.20
N ASN A 38 -2.41 10.64 3.26
CA ASN A 38 -1.71 11.87 3.65
C ASN A 38 -1.37 11.92 5.15
N GLU A 39 -1.98 11.09 6.00
CA GLU A 39 -1.60 10.96 7.41
C GLU A 39 -0.43 9.99 7.61
N ILE A 40 -0.13 9.19 6.58
CA ILE A 40 0.89 8.15 6.61
C ILE A 40 2.19 8.65 5.96
N THR A 41 2.08 9.41 4.86
CA THR A 41 3.25 9.87 4.11
C THR A 41 3.02 11.23 3.47
N GLU A 42 4.04 12.07 3.59
CA GLU A 42 4.16 13.36 2.90
C GLU A 42 4.83 13.23 1.52
N GLY A 43 5.22 12.00 1.14
CA GLY A 43 5.94 11.71 -0.10
C GLY A 43 5.17 12.14 -1.35
N SER A 44 5.92 12.52 -2.37
CA SER A 44 5.38 13.08 -3.62
C SER A 44 5.41 12.11 -4.80
N ASP A 45 6.37 11.18 -4.81
CA ASP A 45 6.48 10.14 -5.83
C ASP A 45 5.84 8.82 -5.37
N LEU A 46 5.42 8.02 -6.35
CA LEU A 46 4.67 6.80 -6.07
C LEU A 46 5.51 5.74 -5.36
N SER A 47 6.81 5.64 -5.63
CA SER A 47 7.68 4.64 -4.99
C SER A 47 7.89 4.98 -3.51
N GLU A 48 8.30 6.21 -3.21
CA GLU A 48 8.46 6.70 -1.83
C GLU A 48 7.18 6.54 -1.01
N VAL A 49 6.03 6.92 -1.58
CA VAL A 49 4.72 6.80 -0.94
C VAL A 49 4.37 5.33 -0.69
N THR A 50 4.62 4.45 -1.65
CA THR A 50 4.31 3.00 -1.53
C THR A 50 5.18 2.35 -0.48
N PHE A 51 6.49 2.61 -0.50
CA PHE A 51 7.40 2.12 0.53
C PHE A 51 7.02 2.63 1.94
N SER A 52 6.72 3.93 2.06
CA SER A 52 6.28 4.52 3.34
C SER A 52 5.01 3.86 3.88
N LEU A 53 4.06 3.54 2.99
CA LEU A 53 2.83 2.83 3.36
C LEU A 53 3.13 1.41 3.86
N ILE A 54 4.07 0.70 3.23
CA ILE A 54 4.48 -0.64 3.65
C ILE A 54 5.16 -0.59 5.03
N ASP A 55 6.10 0.32 5.25
CA ASP A 55 6.78 0.50 6.54
C ASP A 55 5.78 0.88 7.65
N TRP A 56 4.83 1.78 7.36
CA TRP A 56 3.76 2.10 8.29
C TRP A 56 2.88 0.88 8.62
N ALA A 57 2.47 0.11 7.60
CA ALA A 57 1.65 -1.08 7.79
C ALA A 57 2.40 -2.17 8.57
N GLU A 58 3.71 -2.28 8.39
CA GLU A 58 4.57 -3.19 9.18
C GLU A 58 4.56 -2.79 10.66
N ARG A 59 4.80 -1.51 10.96
CA ARG A 59 4.86 -0.97 12.33
C ARG A 59 3.52 -1.04 13.07
N THR A 60 2.42 -0.90 12.34
CA THR A 60 1.05 -0.94 12.90
C THR A 60 0.45 -2.34 12.92
N GLY A 61 1.12 -3.33 12.31
CA GLY A 61 0.60 -4.70 12.21
C GLY A 61 -0.46 -4.91 11.13
N LEU A 62 -0.67 -3.92 10.25
CA LEU A 62 -1.72 -3.90 9.23
C LEU A 62 -1.27 -4.45 7.86
N ILE A 63 -0.12 -5.13 7.78
CA ILE A 63 0.36 -5.75 6.53
C ILE A 63 -0.68 -6.70 5.90
N GLY A 64 -1.39 -7.47 6.72
CA GLY A 64 -2.45 -8.36 6.22
C GLY A 64 -3.58 -7.58 5.54
N GLU A 65 -4.05 -6.52 6.19
CA GLU A 65 -5.10 -5.65 5.66
C GLU A 65 -4.65 -4.88 4.42
N LEU A 66 -3.38 -4.47 4.35
CA LEU A 66 -2.79 -3.85 3.16
C LEU A 66 -2.83 -4.79 1.96
N ILE A 67 -2.39 -6.04 2.14
CA ILE A 67 -2.38 -7.05 1.08
C ILE A 67 -3.81 -7.41 0.66
N GLU A 68 -4.69 -7.63 1.63
CA GLU A 68 -6.09 -7.98 1.35
C GLU A 68 -6.83 -6.84 0.65
N GLY A 69 -6.64 -5.60 1.11
CA GLY A 69 -7.22 -4.41 0.49
C GLY A 69 -6.74 -4.20 -0.94
N ALA A 70 -5.43 -4.38 -1.19
CA ALA A 70 -4.87 -4.32 -2.53
C ALA A 70 -5.43 -5.42 -3.45
N TYR A 71 -5.56 -6.65 -2.93
CA TYR A 71 -6.14 -7.77 -3.67
C TYR A 71 -7.59 -7.51 -4.06
N ARG A 72 -8.44 -7.08 -3.10
CA ARG A 72 -9.86 -6.77 -3.33
C ARG A 72 -10.05 -5.65 -4.36
N ALA A 73 -9.28 -4.58 -4.22
CA ALA A 73 -9.33 -3.46 -5.15
C ALA A 73 -8.93 -3.83 -6.59
N ASN A 74 -8.03 -4.81 -6.76
CA ASN A 74 -7.61 -5.28 -8.09
C ASN A 74 -8.56 -6.34 -8.66
N SER A 75 -9.19 -7.17 -7.82
CA SER A 75 -10.19 -8.14 -8.26
C SER A 75 -11.52 -7.49 -8.69
N ASP A 76 -11.86 -6.32 -8.14
CA ASP A 76 -13.03 -5.53 -8.58
C ASP A 76 -12.84 -4.88 -9.96
N ASN A 77 -11.66 -5.02 -10.58
CA ASN A 77 -11.33 -4.57 -11.94
C ASN A 77 -11.23 -5.71 -12.97
N ALA A 78 -11.48 -6.97 -12.59
CA ALA A 78 -11.37 -8.15 -13.45
C ALA A 78 -12.72 -8.61 -14.03
#